data_AF-A0A2P5K4U8-F1
#
_entry.id   AF-A0A2P5K4U8-F1
#
_cell.length_a   1.000
_cell.length_b   1.000
_cell.length_c   1.000
_cell.angle_alpha   90.00
_cell.angle_beta   90.00
_cell.angle_gamma   90.00
#
_symmetry.space_group_name_H-M   'P 1'
#
loop_
_entity.id
_entity.type
_entity.pdbx_description
1 polymer ?
#
loop_
_entity_poly.entity_id
_entity_poly.type
_entity_poly.pdbx_seq_one_letter_code
_entity_poly.pdbx_strand_id
1 'polypeptide(L)'
;MKKKESFYLLVIVLLFVICTGCISDRTPEKVTIPDGQFSSYEINLSADNLTNSTTYYLYTDKKNKTTQAVTTIVNTSTLNITIQKDISAHAKSKEEYGIEDLVIIANFSCDNKSDRSNFSSLSNTSYNTSYYESSTTKMISIEFAQPTTGFVACSFSGEFGYFHQLLTRNETIIVVLPPKHSTGNIILGGITKPKKPDETYTDENNRLCLLWNNPYPDKTIIDIRYYKSILPAILTITVLVLGTCILIISLYYSNEIRKLRKKRELINSKIK
;
A
#
# COMPACT_ATOMS: atom_id res chain seq x y z
N MET A 1 5.19 -27.03 53.36
CA MET A 1 5.06 -27.05 51.88
C MET A 1 6.30 -26.46 51.26
N LYS A 2 6.97 -27.24 50.40
CA LYS A 2 8.35 -26.99 49.96
C LYS A 2 8.35 -25.86 48.91
N LYS A 3 9.28 -24.90 48.99
CA LYS A 3 9.44 -23.74 48.06
C LYS A 3 9.28 -24.09 46.57
N LYS A 4 9.61 -25.33 46.17
CA LYS A 4 9.40 -25.83 44.80
C LYS A 4 7.92 -25.93 44.39
N GLU A 5 7.03 -26.39 45.26
CA GLU A 5 5.59 -26.51 44.97
C GLU A 5 4.93 -25.13 44.84
N SER A 6 5.36 -24.15 45.65
CA SER A 6 4.91 -22.76 45.55
C SER A 6 5.37 -22.08 44.26
N PHE A 7 6.53 -22.46 43.72
CA PHE A 7 7.04 -21.93 42.46
C PHE A 7 6.27 -22.47 41.25
N TYR A 8 5.97 -23.78 41.22
CA TYR A 8 5.13 -24.36 40.18
C TYR A 8 3.72 -23.78 40.16
N LEU A 9 3.13 -23.54 41.33
CA LEU A 9 1.79 -22.96 41.42
C LEU A 9 1.78 -21.51 40.92
N LEU A 10 2.82 -20.73 41.20
CA LEU A 10 2.98 -19.37 40.68
C LEU A 10 3.18 -19.34 39.15
N VAL A 11 3.95 -20.28 38.60
CA VAL A 11 4.15 -20.40 37.14
C VAL A 11 2.87 -20.85 36.43
N ILE A 12 2.09 -21.76 37.03
CA ILE A 12 0.79 -22.19 36.48
C ILE A 12 -0.24 -21.05 36.51
N VAL A 13 -0.28 -20.26 37.59
CA VAL A 13 -1.12 -19.06 37.66
C VAL A 13 -0.68 -18.02 36.63
N LEU A 14 0.62 -17.81 36.43
CA LEU A 14 1.15 -16.91 35.40
C LEU A 14 0.79 -17.38 33.98
N LEU A 15 0.85 -18.69 33.71
CA LEU A 15 0.41 -19.30 32.44
C LEU A 15 -1.10 -19.12 32.22
N PHE A 16 -1.92 -19.25 33.27
CA PHE A 16 -3.36 -18.99 33.19
C PHE A 16 -3.67 -17.52 32.88
N VAL A 17 -2.91 -16.58 33.46
CA VAL A 17 -3.06 -15.13 33.20
C VAL A 17 -2.67 -14.77 31.75
N ILE A 18 -1.73 -15.51 31.15
CA ILE A 18 -1.34 -15.30 29.73
C ILE A 18 -2.39 -15.88 28.76
N CYS A 19 -3.12 -16.94 29.17
CA CYS A 19 -4.16 -17.56 28.34
C CYS A 19 -5.52 -16.85 28.40
N THR A 20 -5.77 -15.95 29.37
CA THR A 20 -6.98 -15.13 29.43
C THR A 20 -6.85 -13.83 28.62
N GLY A 21 -6.17 -13.89 27.48
CA GLY A 21 -6.28 -12.86 26.46
C GLY A 21 -7.63 -12.99 25.77
N CYS A 22 -8.64 -12.26 26.24
CA CYS A 22 -9.92 -12.15 25.55
C CYS A 22 -9.68 -11.64 24.13
N ILE A 23 -9.86 -12.50 23.12
CA ILE A 23 -10.27 -12.05 21.80
C ILE A 23 -11.67 -11.49 22.01
N SER A 24 -11.77 -10.18 22.21
CA SER A 24 -13.06 -9.51 22.11
C SER A 24 -13.45 -9.59 20.63
N ASP A 25 -14.31 -10.54 20.30
CA ASP A 25 -15.03 -10.51 19.04
C ASP A 25 -15.98 -9.30 19.14
N ARG A 26 -15.52 -8.16 18.60
CA ARG A 26 -16.29 -6.92 18.66
C ARG A 26 -17.42 -7.07 17.67
N THR A 27 -18.65 -6.99 18.16
CA THR A 27 -19.84 -6.91 17.30
C THR A 27 -19.72 -5.70 16.37
N PRO A 28 -20.19 -5.81 15.11
CA PRO A 28 -20.20 -4.68 14.19
C PRO A 28 -20.85 -3.46 14.81
N GLU A 29 -20.15 -2.34 14.73
CA GLU A 29 -20.70 -1.04 15.12
C GLU A 29 -21.31 -0.37 13.89
N LYS A 30 -22.52 0.18 14.03
CA LYS A 30 -23.12 0.99 12.97
C LYS A 30 -22.46 2.36 12.97
N VAL A 31 -21.94 2.79 11.81
CA VAL A 31 -21.14 4.02 11.70
C VAL A 31 -21.70 4.94 10.62
N THR A 32 -21.61 6.25 10.84
CA THR A 32 -21.87 7.26 9.81
C THR A 32 -20.54 7.92 9.45
N ILE A 33 -20.15 7.82 8.18
CA ILE A 33 -18.91 8.39 7.66
C ILE A 33 -19.23 9.77 7.06
N PRO A 34 -18.40 10.80 7.29
CA PRO A 34 -18.62 12.11 6.69
C PRO A 34 -18.64 12.05 5.16
N ASP A 35 -19.57 12.79 4.56
CA ASP A 35 -19.73 12.89 3.12
C ASP A 35 -18.56 13.66 2.49
N GLY A 36 -17.97 13.09 1.45
CA GLY A 36 -16.94 13.74 0.63
C GLY A 36 -17.51 14.60 -0.50
N GLN A 37 -16.64 15.36 -1.16
CA GLN A 37 -16.99 16.05 -2.40
C GLN A 37 -16.60 15.20 -3.62
N PHE A 38 -17.53 14.98 -4.55
CA PHE A 38 -17.25 14.20 -5.76
C PHE A 38 -16.06 14.74 -6.59
N SER A 39 -15.91 16.06 -6.67
CA SER A 39 -14.85 16.72 -7.43
C SER A 39 -13.43 16.49 -6.89
N SER A 40 -13.28 15.90 -5.70
CA SER A 40 -11.97 15.59 -5.13
C SER A 40 -11.36 14.27 -5.66
N TYR A 41 -12.14 13.49 -6.42
CA TYR A 41 -11.74 12.17 -6.92
C TYR A 41 -11.54 12.15 -8.43
N GLU A 42 -10.46 11.50 -8.86
CA GLU A 42 -10.19 11.24 -10.27
C GLU A 42 -10.92 9.96 -10.72
N ILE A 43 -11.91 10.11 -11.60
CA ILE A 43 -12.71 8.98 -12.09
C ILE A 43 -12.40 8.75 -13.56
N ASN A 44 -11.72 7.64 -13.84
CA ASN A 44 -11.45 7.21 -15.20
C ASN A 44 -12.47 6.13 -15.61
N LEU A 45 -13.57 6.56 -16.23
CA LEU A 45 -14.55 5.64 -16.81
C LEU A 45 -14.07 5.18 -18.19
N SER A 46 -13.65 3.91 -18.29
CA SER A 46 -13.59 3.24 -19.59
C SER A 46 -15.01 2.82 -20.00
N ALA A 47 -15.52 3.46 -21.05
CA ALA A 47 -16.92 3.37 -21.48
C ALA A 47 -17.32 2.00 -22.08
N ASP A 48 -16.37 1.10 -22.33
CA ASP A 48 -16.63 -0.05 -23.19
C ASP A 48 -17.22 -1.27 -22.47
N ASN A 49 -17.18 -1.36 -21.14
CA ASN A 49 -17.95 -2.31 -20.32
C ASN A 49 -17.84 -1.93 -18.84
N LEU A 50 -18.96 -1.69 -18.16
CA LEU A 50 -18.94 -1.45 -16.71
C LEU A 50 -18.63 -2.78 -16.01
N THR A 51 -17.42 -2.90 -15.49
CA THR A 51 -16.96 -4.07 -14.72
C THR A 51 -16.56 -3.64 -13.32
N ASN A 52 -16.69 -4.57 -12.36
CA ASN A 52 -16.18 -4.34 -11.01
C ASN A 52 -14.69 -4.00 -11.07
N SER A 53 -14.33 -2.84 -10.56
CA SER A 53 -12.95 -2.39 -10.54
C SER A 53 -12.68 -1.47 -9.36
N THR A 54 -11.47 -1.51 -8.82
CA THR A 54 -11.02 -0.57 -7.79
C THR A 54 -9.71 0.07 -8.23
N THR A 55 -9.69 1.41 -8.27
CA THR A 55 -8.51 2.21 -8.57
C THR A 55 -8.01 2.88 -7.31
N TYR A 56 -6.77 2.61 -6.93
CA TYR A 56 -6.08 3.23 -5.81
C TYR A 56 -5.14 4.32 -6.33
N TYR A 57 -5.40 5.56 -5.96
CA TYR A 57 -4.51 6.69 -6.21
C TYR A 57 -3.67 6.94 -4.97
N LEU A 58 -2.37 6.64 -5.08
CA LEU A 58 -1.42 6.86 -4.00
C LEU A 58 -0.91 8.30 -4.09
N TYR A 59 -1.36 9.17 -3.17
CA TYR A 59 -0.89 10.55 -3.14
C TYR A 59 0.42 10.67 -2.36
N THR A 60 1.27 11.57 -2.86
CA THR A 60 2.56 11.89 -2.27
C THR A 60 2.50 13.27 -1.66
N ASP A 61 2.39 13.32 -0.34
CA ASP A 61 3.11 14.30 0.44
C ASP A 61 3.57 13.61 1.74
N LYS A 62 4.81 13.87 2.18
CA LYS A 62 5.28 13.42 3.50
C LYS A 62 4.38 13.99 4.62
N LYS A 63 3.65 15.07 4.34
CA LYS A 63 2.69 15.72 5.24
C LYS A 63 1.27 15.19 5.12
N ASN A 64 0.81 14.87 3.90
CA ASN A 64 -0.55 14.37 3.63
C ASN A 64 -0.44 12.94 3.05
N LYS A 65 -0.51 11.95 3.94
CA LYS A 65 -0.41 10.53 3.59
C LYS A 65 -1.79 9.97 3.24
N THR A 66 -2.43 10.51 2.22
CA THR A 66 -3.78 10.07 1.82
C THR A 66 -3.70 9.14 0.61
N THR A 67 -4.45 8.04 0.68
CA THR A 67 -4.76 7.18 -0.46
C THR A 67 -6.22 7.37 -0.80
N GLN A 68 -6.53 7.61 -2.06
CA GLN A 68 -7.91 7.61 -2.52
C GLN A 68 -8.19 6.28 -3.21
N ALA A 69 -9.32 5.66 -2.89
CA ALA A 69 -9.82 4.50 -3.60
C ALA A 69 -11.12 4.88 -4.32
N VAL A 70 -11.19 4.59 -5.61
CA VAL A 70 -12.38 4.75 -6.45
C VAL A 70 -12.80 3.38 -6.93
N THR A 71 -13.95 2.94 -6.47
CA THR A 71 -14.51 1.62 -6.73
C THR A 71 -15.69 1.74 -7.67
N THR A 72 -15.66 1.02 -8.78
CA THR A 72 -16.82 0.75 -9.62
C THR A 72 -17.50 -0.52 -9.15
N ILE A 73 -18.77 -0.43 -8.79
CA ILE A 73 -19.61 -1.57 -8.40
C ILE A 73 -20.67 -1.83 -9.47
N VAL A 74 -20.91 -3.10 -9.77
CA VAL A 74 -21.94 -3.54 -10.71
C VAL A 74 -22.81 -4.56 -10.00
N ASN A 75 -24.11 -4.28 -9.92
CA ASN A 75 -25.10 -5.17 -9.32
C ASN A 75 -24.66 -5.73 -7.95
N THR A 76 -24.18 -4.86 -7.07
CA THR A 76 -23.57 -5.24 -5.78
C THR A 76 -24.50 -4.87 -4.62
N SER A 77 -24.76 -5.83 -3.72
CA SER A 77 -25.54 -5.61 -2.49
C SER A 77 -24.67 -5.24 -1.29
N THR A 78 -23.46 -5.77 -1.21
CA THR A 78 -22.51 -5.51 -0.12
C THR A 78 -21.13 -5.18 -0.65
N LEU A 79 -20.54 -4.10 -0.14
CA LEU A 79 -19.18 -3.66 -0.45
C LEU A 79 -18.36 -3.64 0.83
N ASN A 80 -17.28 -4.41 0.84
CA ASN A 80 -16.35 -4.49 1.97
C ASN A 80 -15.04 -3.76 1.62
N ILE A 81 -14.76 -2.67 2.32
CA ILE A 81 -13.53 -1.89 2.20
C ILE A 81 -12.65 -2.25 3.40
N THR A 82 -11.50 -2.86 3.15
CA THR A 82 -10.53 -3.23 4.19
C THR A 82 -9.37 -2.25 4.20
N ILE A 83 -9.00 -1.75 5.38
CA ILE A 83 -7.87 -0.86 5.63
C ILE A 83 -6.96 -1.50 6.67
N GLN A 84 -5.67 -1.49 6.41
CA GLN A 84 -4.70 -2.01 7.37
C GLN A 84 -4.50 -1.01 8.52
N LYS A 85 -4.43 -1.53 9.75
CA LYS A 85 -4.10 -0.71 10.91
C LYS A 85 -2.61 -0.36 10.86
N ASP A 86 -2.28 0.92 10.76
CA ASP A 86 -0.90 1.41 10.82
C ASP A 86 -0.34 1.12 12.24
N ILE A 87 0.57 0.15 12.35
CA ILE A 87 1.17 -0.29 13.63
C ILE A 87 2.10 0.81 14.18
N SER A 88 2.55 1.74 13.33
CA SER A 88 3.42 2.86 13.72
C SER A 88 2.65 4.05 14.30
N ALA A 89 1.32 4.09 14.12
CA ALA A 89 0.46 5.15 14.63
C ALA A 89 0.16 4.95 16.14
N HIS A 90 1.18 5.14 16.97
CA HIS A 90 0.95 5.52 18.36
C HIS A 90 0.25 6.89 18.35
N ALA A 91 -1.06 6.85 18.61
CA ALA A 91 -1.87 7.93 19.15
C ALA A 91 -1.64 9.33 18.53
N LYS A 92 -2.36 9.64 17.46
CA LYS A 92 -2.92 10.99 17.27
C LYS A 92 -4.37 10.91 16.81
N SER A 93 -5.21 11.52 17.63
CA SER A 93 -6.66 11.68 17.50
C SER A 93 -7.06 12.48 16.25
N LYS A 94 -7.87 11.88 15.37
CA LYS A 94 -9.10 12.50 14.81
C LYS A 94 -9.95 11.58 13.90
N GLU A 95 -9.42 10.47 13.40
CA GLU A 95 -10.13 9.59 12.47
C GLU A 95 -10.46 8.24 13.14
N GLU A 96 -11.66 8.13 13.72
CA GLU A 96 -12.08 6.98 14.53
C GLU A 96 -12.11 5.66 13.69
N TYR A 97 -12.56 5.76 12.43
CA TYR A 97 -12.84 4.59 11.56
C TYR A 97 -11.81 4.35 10.45
N GLY A 98 -10.89 5.29 10.21
CA GLY A 98 -9.82 5.18 9.21
C GLY A 98 -10.24 5.43 7.75
N ILE A 99 -11.51 5.75 7.48
CA ILE A 99 -12.00 6.29 6.20
C ILE A 99 -12.44 7.73 6.41
N GLU A 100 -12.10 8.57 5.44
CA GLU A 100 -12.58 9.93 5.27
C GLU A 100 -13.32 10.07 3.92
N ASP A 101 -14.12 11.13 3.82
CA ASP A 101 -14.73 11.63 2.58
C ASP A 101 -15.45 10.55 1.72
N LEU A 102 -16.34 9.74 2.32
CA LEU A 102 -17.06 8.74 1.55
C LEU A 102 -18.02 9.41 0.56
N VAL A 103 -17.94 9.00 -0.71
CA VAL A 103 -18.84 9.44 -1.78
C VAL A 103 -19.42 8.21 -2.44
N ILE A 104 -20.75 8.11 -2.46
CA ILE A 104 -21.48 7.03 -3.12
C ILE A 104 -22.37 7.64 -4.19
N ILE A 105 -22.17 7.20 -5.44
CA ILE A 105 -23.04 7.52 -6.56
C ILE A 105 -23.60 6.22 -7.09
N ALA A 106 -24.91 6.14 -7.13
CA ALA A 106 -25.63 4.91 -7.39
C ALA A 106 -26.61 5.06 -8.55
N ASN A 107 -26.99 3.93 -9.15
CA ASN A 107 -27.90 3.83 -10.30
C ASN A 107 -27.37 4.57 -11.53
N PHE A 108 -26.08 4.43 -11.79
CA PHE A 108 -25.45 4.99 -12.99
C PHE A 108 -25.66 4.06 -14.19
N SER A 109 -26.22 4.59 -15.28
CA SER A 109 -26.25 3.93 -16.59
C SER A 109 -25.30 4.63 -17.56
N CYS A 110 -24.44 3.85 -18.23
CA CYS A 110 -23.48 4.33 -19.24
C CYS A 110 -24.12 4.59 -20.62
N ASP A 111 -25.44 4.47 -20.78
CA ASP A 111 -26.09 4.41 -22.10
C ASP A 111 -25.91 5.68 -22.95
N ASN A 112 -25.53 6.82 -22.36
CA ASN A 112 -25.20 8.04 -23.11
C ASN A 112 -23.87 8.66 -22.67
N LYS A 113 -22.90 8.70 -23.60
CA LYS A 113 -21.57 9.34 -23.46
C LYS A 113 -21.61 10.82 -23.00
N SER A 114 -22.78 11.46 -22.96
CA SER A 114 -22.98 12.87 -22.61
C SER A 114 -23.25 13.15 -21.12
N ASP A 115 -23.55 12.15 -20.28
CA ASP A 115 -23.98 12.39 -18.89
C ASP A 115 -22.84 12.57 -17.87
N ARG A 116 -21.61 12.81 -18.35
CA ARG A 116 -20.44 13.13 -17.50
C ARG A 116 -20.63 14.38 -16.61
N SER A 117 -21.62 15.23 -16.88
CA SER A 117 -21.86 16.48 -16.14
C SER A 117 -22.96 16.43 -15.06
N ASN A 118 -23.73 15.34 -14.97
CA ASN A 118 -24.91 15.26 -14.09
C ASN A 118 -24.76 14.23 -12.95
N PHE A 119 -23.53 14.04 -12.44
CA PHE A 119 -23.29 13.13 -11.31
C PHE A 119 -23.90 13.61 -9.99
N SER A 120 -24.19 14.91 -9.85
CA SER A 120 -24.75 15.51 -8.63
C SER A 120 -26.22 15.16 -8.38
N SER A 121 -26.95 14.59 -9.35
CA SER A 121 -28.36 14.22 -9.21
C SER A 121 -28.61 12.73 -8.94
N LEU A 122 -27.56 11.90 -8.84
CA LEU A 122 -27.66 10.44 -8.63
C LEU A 122 -27.29 10.05 -7.19
N SER A 123 -28.17 10.31 -6.23
CA SER A 123 -27.94 9.92 -4.82
C SER A 123 -29.23 9.55 -4.07
N ASN A 124 -30.07 8.68 -4.64
CA ASN A 124 -31.25 8.15 -3.94
C ASN A 124 -31.11 6.67 -3.57
N THR A 125 -29.90 6.22 -3.25
CA THR A 125 -29.71 4.85 -2.74
C THR A 125 -29.53 4.87 -1.24
N SER A 126 -30.46 4.22 -0.54
CA SER A 126 -30.32 3.96 0.89
C SER A 126 -29.25 2.89 1.13
N TYR A 127 -28.31 3.20 2.00
CA TYR A 127 -27.26 2.28 2.44
C TYR A 127 -27.13 2.31 3.95
N ASN A 128 -26.59 1.23 4.50
CA ASN A 128 -26.18 1.12 5.88
C ASN A 128 -24.69 0.81 5.94
N THR A 129 -23.99 1.40 6.90
CA THR A 129 -22.55 1.21 7.05
C THR A 129 -22.27 0.56 8.41
N SER A 130 -21.52 -0.52 8.39
CA SER A 130 -21.04 -1.24 9.58
C SER A 130 -19.52 -1.28 9.60
N TYR A 131 -18.95 -1.16 10.80
CA TYR A 131 -17.52 -1.15 11.04
C TYR A 131 -17.13 -2.38 11.86
N TYR A 132 -16.04 -3.01 11.41
CA TYR A 132 -15.42 -4.15 12.05
C TYR A 132 -13.94 -3.83 12.26
N GLU A 133 -13.45 -3.98 13.49
CA GLU A 133 -12.03 -3.83 13.80
C GLU A 133 -11.49 -5.13 14.38
N SER A 134 -10.47 -5.66 13.73
CA SER A 134 -9.64 -6.74 14.27
C SER A 134 -8.32 -6.17 14.81
N SER A 135 -7.48 -7.04 15.36
CA SER A 135 -6.14 -6.64 15.82
C SER A 135 -5.25 -6.11 14.68
N THR A 136 -5.53 -6.45 13.42
CA THR A 136 -4.66 -6.15 12.27
C THR A 136 -5.36 -5.32 11.18
N THR A 137 -6.68 -5.31 11.13
CA THR A 137 -7.46 -4.72 10.03
C THR A 137 -8.66 -3.96 10.54
N LYS A 138 -8.92 -2.80 9.91
CA LYS A 138 -10.20 -2.11 9.95
C LYS A 138 -10.98 -2.48 8.70
N MET A 139 -12.27 -2.77 8.82
CA MET A 139 -13.12 -3.11 7.70
C MET A 139 -14.44 -2.37 7.80
N ILE A 140 -14.83 -1.73 6.71
CA ILE A 140 -16.09 -1.02 6.58
C ILE A 140 -16.92 -1.77 5.55
N SER A 141 -18.09 -2.23 5.98
CA SER A 141 -19.06 -2.91 5.14
C SER A 141 -20.22 -1.96 4.86
N ILE A 142 -20.44 -1.68 3.59
CA ILE A 142 -21.53 -0.87 3.06
C ILE A 142 -22.56 -1.85 2.50
N GLU A 143 -23.74 -1.87 3.09
CA GLU A 143 -24.88 -2.70 2.69
C GLU A 143 -25.92 -1.82 2.02
N PHE A 144 -26.18 -2.08 0.73
CA PHE A 144 -27.16 -1.36 -0.07
C PHE A 144 -28.54 -2.02 0.11
N ALA A 145 -29.58 -1.20 0.25
CA ALA A 145 -30.95 -1.70 0.37
C ALA A 145 -31.41 -2.50 -0.87
N GLN A 146 -30.84 -2.19 -2.05
CA GLN A 146 -31.06 -2.91 -3.30
C GLN A 146 -29.71 -3.07 -4.04
N PRO A 147 -29.53 -4.16 -4.82
CA PRO A 147 -28.33 -4.33 -5.63
C PRO A 147 -28.08 -3.11 -6.53
N THR A 148 -26.94 -2.49 -6.35
CA THR A 148 -26.65 -1.18 -6.92
C THR A 148 -25.48 -1.25 -7.90
N THR A 149 -25.58 -0.47 -8.97
CA THR A 149 -24.51 -0.24 -9.94
C THR A 149 -24.10 1.23 -9.88
N GLY A 150 -22.82 1.51 -9.72
CA GLY A 150 -22.33 2.87 -9.51
C GLY A 150 -20.87 2.96 -9.04
N PHE A 151 -20.55 4.06 -8.36
CA PHE A 151 -19.22 4.38 -7.88
C PHE A 151 -19.22 4.62 -6.37
N VAL A 152 -18.19 4.10 -5.71
CA VAL A 152 -17.89 4.39 -4.30
C VAL A 152 -16.47 4.90 -4.23
N ALA A 153 -16.30 6.15 -3.81
CA ALA A 153 -15.00 6.77 -3.62
C ALA A 153 -14.79 7.07 -2.14
N CYS A 154 -13.58 6.84 -1.65
CA CYS A 154 -13.21 7.15 -0.28
C CYS A 154 -11.73 7.49 -0.17
N SER A 155 -11.36 8.25 0.86
CA SER A 155 -9.97 8.49 1.23
C SER A 155 -9.64 7.75 2.53
N PHE A 156 -8.39 7.31 2.66
CA PHE A 156 -7.89 6.74 3.90
C PHE A 156 -6.40 7.03 4.07
N SER A 157 -5.95 7.03 5.31
CA SER A 157 -4.53 7.23 5.63
C SER A 157 -3.71 6.01 5.22
N GLY A 158 -2.60 6.25 4.51
CA GLY A 158 -1.69 5.21 4.03
C GLY A 158 -0.25 5.41 4.50
N GLU A 159 0.59 4.39 4.34
CA GLU A 159 2.03 4.54 4.58
C GLU A 159 2.74 5.08 3.32
N PHE A 160 3.73 5.95 3.51
CA PHE A 160 4.52 6.45 2.38
C PHE A 160 5.49 5.37 1.89
N GLY A 161 5.48 5.10 0.58
CA GLY A 161 6.40 4.17 -0.07
C GLY A 161 6.00 2.70 0.05
N TYR A 162 4.86 2.42 0.68
CA TYR A 162 4.29 1.09 0.87
C TYR A 162 2.78 1.14 0.75
N PHE A 163 2.21 0.28 -0.10
CA PHE A 163 0.78 0.08 -0.23
C PHE A 163 0.46 -1.38 0.01
N HIS A 164 -0.55 -1.66 0.83
CA HIS A 164 -0.98 -3.00 1.14
C HIS A 164 -2.50 -3.08 1.20
N GLN A 165 -3.06 -3.97 0.43
CA GLN A 165 -4.50 -4.16 0.34
C GLN A 165 -4.85 -5.64 0.36
N LEU A 166 -5.79 -6.00 1.24
CA LEU A 166 -6.44 -7.31 1.22
C LEU A 166 -7.58 -7.27 0.20
N LEU A 167 -7.63 -8.28 -0.67
CA LEU A 167 -8.65 -8.46 -1.68
C LEU A 167 -9.78 -9.34 -1.12
N THR A 168 -11.00 -8.84 -1.17
CA THR A 168 -12.20 -9.50 -0.64
C THR A 168 -13.15 -9.99 -1.72
N ARG A 169 -12.98 -9.54 -2.98
CA ARG A 169 -13.82 -9.91 -4.11
C ARG A 169 -13.03 -9.99 -5.41
N ASN A 170 -13.66 -10.60 -6.41
CA ASN A 170 -13.13 -10.67 -7.75
C ASN A 170 -13.44 -9.39 -8.53
N GLU A 171 -12.42 -8.58 -8.79
CA GLU A 171 -12.51 -7.32 -9.51
C GLU A 171 -11.19 -6.93 -10.15
N THR A 172 -11.20 -5.99 -11.09
CA THR A 172 -9.96 -5.42 -11.63
C THR A 172 -9.37 -4.40 -10.67
N ILE A 173 -8.11 -4.58 -10.28
CA ILE A 173 -7.40 -3.67 -9.38
C ILE A 173 -6.42 -2.83 -10.18
N ILE A 174 -6.50 -1.51 -10.03
CA ILE A 174 -5.58 -0.55 -10.63
C ILE A 174 -4.91 0.21 -9.50
N VAL A 175 -3.58 0.24 -9.47
CA VAL A 175 -2.83 1.05 -8.52
C VAL A 175 -2.03 2.09 -9.28
N VAL A 176 -2.34 3.36 -9.01
CA VAL A 176 -1.70 4.52 -9.62
C VAL A 176 -0.66 5.06 -8.64
N LEU A 177 0.60 4.97 -9.03
CA LEU A 177 1.71 5.49 -8.24
C LEU A 177 1.74 7.03 -8.26
N PRO A 178 2.34 7.66 -7.23
CA PRO A 178 2.49 9.11 -7.26
C PRO A 178 3.44 9.56 -8.40
N PRO A 179 3.35 10.83 -8.84
CA PRO A 179 4.19 11.32 -9.92
C PRO A 179 5.68 11.16 -9.59
N LYS A 180 6.48 10.81 -10.59
CA LYS A 180 7.93 10.57 -10.45
C LYS A 180 8.29 9.44 -9.47
N HIS A 181 7.39 8.48 -9.26
CA HIS A 181 7.66 7.26 -8.50
C HIS A 181 7.65 6.03 -9.42
N SER A 182 8.35 4.99 -9.00
CA SER A 182 8.47 3.71 -9.70
C SER A 182 8.46 2.57 -8.69
N THR A 183 8.20 1.35 -9.16
CA THR A 183 8.28 0.12 -8.37
C THR A 183 9.02 -0.98 -9.15
N GLY A 184 9.16 -2.17 -8.56
CA GLY A 184 9.66 -3.39 -9.22
C GLY A 184 11.17 -3.63 -9.13
N ASN A 185 11.98 -2.65 -8.71
CA ASN A 185 13.41 -2.84 -8.48
C ASN A 185 13.69 -3.33 -7.06
N ILE A 186 14.00 -4.62 -6.93
CA ILE A 186 14.29 -5.30 -5.65
C ILE A 186 15.48 -4.65 -4.91
N ILE A 187 16.50 -4.17 -5.64
CA ILE A 187 17.69 -3.53 -5.04
C ILE A 187 17.31 -2.24 -4.32
N LEU A 188 16.26 -1.56 -4.78
CA LEU A 188 15.76 -0.31 -4.21
C LEU A 188 14.57 -0.53 -3.26
N GLY A 189 14.32 -1.79 -2.88
CA GLY A 189 13.18 -2.16 -2.05
C GLY A 189 11.83 -2.09 -2.76
N GLY A 190 11.81 -1.87 -4.09
CA GLY A 190 10.61 -1.95 -4.91
C GLY A 190 10.19 -3.40 -5.09
N ILE A 191 9.10 -3.79 -4.43
CA ILE A 191 8.53 -5.13 -4.47
C ILE A 191 7.06 -4.96 -4.81
N THR A 192 6.60 -5.65 -5.85
CA THR A 192 5.19 -5.85 -6.11
C THR A 192 4.84 -7.29 -5.77
N LYS A 193 3.78 -7.49 -5.00
CA LYS A 193 3.12 -8.77 -4.78
C LYS A 193 1.67 -8.58 -5.21
N PRO A 194 1.17 -9.37 -6.15
CA PRO A 194 1.91 -10.41 -6.90
C PRO A 194 3.05 -9.84 -7.77
N LYS A 195 4.04 -10.69 -8.08
CA LYS A 195 5.33 -10.29 -8.67
C LYS A 195 5.20 -9.56 -10.02
N LYS A 196 4.17 -9.85 -10.81
CA LYS A 196 3.93 -9.20 -12.09
C LYS A 196 2.48 -8.69 -12.15
N PRO A 197 2.26 -7.39 -12.43
CA PRO A 197 0.97 -6.90 -12.90
C PRO A 197 0.68 -7.46 -14.29
N ASP A 198 -0.60 -7.58 -14.62
CA ASP A 198 -1.02 -8.07 -15.93
C ASP A 198 -0.67 -7.02 -17.00
N GLU A 199 -0.88 -5.74 -16.68
CA GLU A 199 -0.48 -4.61 -17.51
C GLU A 199 0.15 -3.49 -16.68
N THR A 200 1.06 -2.76 -17.32
CA THR A 200 1.63 -1.52 -16.78
C THR A 200 1.59 -0.46 -17.86
N TYR A 201 1.02 0.70 -17.55
CA TYR A 201 0.95 1.82 -18.46
C TYR A 201 1.20 3.12 -17.72
N THR A 202 1.35 4.20 -18.48
CA THR A 202 1.54 5.55 -17.95
C THR A 202 0.31 6.36 -18.30
N ASP A 203 -0.25 7.05 -17.30
CA ASP A 203 -1.39 7.93 -17.51
C ASP A 203 -0.99 9.30 -18.10
N GLU A 204 -2.00 10.13 -18.38
CA GLU A 204 -1.81 11.49 -18.92
C GLU A 204 -0.97 12.40 -18.01
N ASN A 205 -0.92 12.09 -16.71
CA ASN A 205 -0.16 12.81 -15.68
C ASN A 205 1.26 12.26 -15.50
N ASN A 206 1.72 11.36 -16.37
CA ASN A 206 3.02 10.69 -16.30
C ASN A 206 3.23 9.91 -14.99
N ARG A 207 2.16 9.30 -14.47
CA ARG A 207 2.16 8.39 -13.32
C ARG A 207 2.14 6.94 -13.80
N LEU A 208 2.83 6.06 -13.08
CA LEU A 208 2.86 4.64 -13.38
C LEU A 208 1.59 3.98 -12.84
N CYS A 209 0.82 3.34 -13.72
CA CYS A 209 -0.36 2.56 -13.39
C CYS A 209 -0.04 1.07 -13.47
N LEU A 210 -0.43 0.32 -12.45
CA LEU A 210 -0.25 -1.12 -12.35
C LEU A 210 -1.63 -1.77 -12.31
N LEU A 211 -1.90 -2.67 -13.26
CA LEU A 211 -3.23 -3.26 -13.44
C LEU A 211 -3.18 -4.77 -13.20
N TRP A 212 -4.16 -5.26 -12.45
CA TRP A 212 -4.43 -6.68 -12.21
C TRP A 212 -5.88 -6.99 -12.57
N ASN A 213 -6.07 -7.86 -13.56
CA ASN A 213 -7.40 -8.32 -13.98
C ASN A 213 -7.81 -9.48 -13.10
N ASN A 214 -8.83 -9.27 -12.25
CA ASN A 214 -9.45 -10.34 -11.47
C ASN A 214 -8.44 -11.19 -10.66
N PRO A 215 -7.60 -10.59 -9.81
CA PRO A 215 -6.54 -11.31 -9.10
C PRO A 215 -7.06 -12.26 -8.01
N TYR A 216 -8.30 -12.08 -7.53
CA TYR A 216 -8.94 -12.95 -6.54
C TYR A 216 -9.69 -14.11 -7.22
N PRO A 217 -9.64 -15.36 -6.71
CA PRO A 217 -9.14 -15.78 -5.39
C PRO A 217 -7.65 -16.16 -5.34
N ASP A 218 -6.97 -16.24 -6.47
CA ASP A 218 -5.59 -16.75 -6.56
C ASP A 218 -4.59 -15.90 -5.75
N LYS A 219 -4.84 -14.59 -5.69
CA LYS A 219 -4.06 -13.61 -4.96
C LYS A 219 -5.01 -12.87 -4.03
N THR A 220 -4.75 -13.00 -2.73
CA THR A 220 -5.56 -12.36 -1.69
C THR A 220 -5.00 -11.01 -1.25
N ILE A 221 -3.76 -10.69 -1.64
CA ILE A 221 -3.03 -9.50 -1.18
C ILE A 221 -2.36 -8.81 -2.35
N ILE A 222 -2.53 -7.48 -2.42
CA ILE A 222 -1.72 -6.57 -3.23
C ILE A 222 -0.78 -5.80 -2.31
N ASP A 223 0.52 -6.01 -2.44
CA ASP A 223 1.57 -5.30 -1.69
C ASP A 223 2.53 -4.65 -2.68
N ILE A 224 2.65 -3.33 -2.63
CA ILE A 224 3.45 -2.53 -3.55
C ILE A 224 4.34 -1.60 -2.75
N ARG A 225 5.65 -1.84 -2.83
CA ARG A 225 6.67 -0.89 -2.38
C ARG A 225 7.10 -0.02 -3.55
N TYR A 226 7.09 1.28 -3.37
CA TYR A 226 7.45 2.23 -4.42
C TYR A 226 8.44 3.26 -3.90
N TYR A 227 9.26 3.77 -4.81
CA TYR A 227 10.35 4.69 -4.52
C TYR A 227 10.40 5.79 -5.58
N LYS A 228 11.02 6.91 -5.26
CA LYS A 228 11.15 8.02 -6.22
C LYS A 228 12.08 7.61 -7.37
N SER A 229 11.65 7.80 -8.62
CA SER A 229 12.30 7.27 -9.83
C SER A 229 13.75 7.73 -10.05
N ILE A 230 14.19 8.79 -9.36
CA ILE A 230 15.57 9.29 -9.41
C ILE A 230 16.55 8.49 -8.52
N LEU A 231 16.06 7.71 -7.54
CA LEU A 231 16.90 6.93 -6.63
C LEU A 231 17.86 5.95 -7.34
N PRO A 232 17.43 5.16 -8.35
CA PRO A 232 18.34 4.30 -9.09
C PRO A 232 19.52 5.07 -9.70
N ALA A 233 19.26 6.26 -10.26
CA ALA A 233 20.30 7.09 -10.87
C ALA A 233 21.30 7.59 -9.82
N ILE A 234 20.81 8.13 -8.70
CA ILE A 234 21.66 8.59 -7.59
C ILE A 234 22.51 7.44 -7.04
N LEU A 235 21.91 6.27 -6.83
CA LEU A 235 22.62 5.09 -6.33
C LEU A 235 23.73 4.68 -7.30
N THR A 236 23.44 4.65 -8.60
CA THR A 236 24.42 4.31 -9.64
C THR A 236 25.60 5.27 -9.64
N ILE A 237 25.33 6.59 -9.58
CA ILE A 237 26.38 7.62 -9.52
C ILE A 237 27.22 7.46 -8.24
N THR A 238 26.56 7.23 -7.11
CA THR A 238 27.25 7.07 -5.82
C THR A 238 28.18 5.85 -5.82
N VAL A 239 27.69 4.72 -6.32
CA VAL A 239 28.50 3.49 -6.45
C VAL A 239 29.66 3.69 -7.40
N LEU A 240 29.46 4.42 -8.51
CA LEU A 240 30.51 4.73 -9.47
C LEU A 240 31.62 5.57 -8.84
N VAL A 241 31.27 6.66 -8.14
CA VAL A 241 32.24 7.51 -7.44
C VAL A 241 33.01 6.71 -6.39
N LEU A 242 32.31 5.94 -5.55
CA LEU A 242 32.94 5.13 -4.51
C LEU A 242 33.88 4.07 -5.12
N GLY A 243 33.46 3.42 -6.20
CA GLY A 243 34.26 2.45 -6.95
C GLY A 243 35.53 3.08 -7.53
N THR A 244 35.43 4.28 -8.10
CA THR A 244 36.62 5.00 -8.61
C THR A 244 37.60 5.37 -7.51
N CYS A 245 37.11 5.84 -6.35
CA CYS A 245 37.97 6.13 -5.20
C CYS A 245 38.72 4.88 -4.71
N ILE A 246 38.01 3.75 -4.58
CA ILE A 246 38.61 2.48 -4.16
C ILE A 246 39.68 2.03 -5.17
N LEU A 247 39.41 2.15 -6.48
CA LEU A 247 40.37 1.82 -7.53
C LEU A 247 41.63 2.69 -7.48
N ILE A 248 41.48 4.00 -7.33
CA ILE A 248 42.62 4.93 -7.24
C ILE A 248 43.50 4.59 -6.03
N ILE A 249 42.88 4.37 -4.86
CA ILE A 249 43.59 4.01 -3.62
C ILE A 249 44.30 2.66 -3.80
N SER A 250 43.61 1.66 -4.35
CA SER A 250 44.18 0.32 -4.58
C SER A 250 45.37 0.35 -5.54
N LEU A 251 45.28 1.12 -6.63
CA LEU A 251 46.37 1.31 -7.58
C LEU A 251 47.57 2.02 -6.93
N TYR A 252 47.32 3.06 -6.13
CA TYR A 252 48.36 3.77 -5.39
C TYR A 252 49.13 2.84 -4.45
N TYR A 253 48.41 2.11 -3.58
CA TYR A 253 49.04 1.18 -2.63
C TYR A 253 49.75 0.02 -3.33
N SER A 254 49.17 -0.53 -4.40
CA SER A 254 49.80 -1.61 -5.18
C SER A 254 51.13 -1.14 -5.79
N ASN A 255 51.17 0.10 -6.29
CA ASN A 255 52.39 0.68 -6.84
C ASN A 255 53.45 0.94 -5.76
N GLU A 256 53.07 1.44 -4.59
CA GLU A 256 54.03 1.64 -3.49
C GLU A 256 54.57 0.32 -2.94
N ILE A 257 53.71 -0.70 -2.78
CA ILE A 257 54.17 -2.04 -2.38
C ILE A 257 55.17 -2.60 -3.42
N ARG A 258 54.90 -2.43 -4.71
CA ARG A 258 55.83 -2.84 -5.78
C ARG A 258 57.16 -2.11 -5.69
N LYS A 259 57.17 -0.80 -5.42
CA LYS A 259 58.40 -0.01 -5.24
C LYS A 259 59.20 -0.48 -4.02
N LEU A 260 58.53 -0.72 -2.88
CA LEU A 260 59.16 -1.21 -1.66
C LEU A 260 59.77 -2.60 -1.83
N ARG A 261 59.09 -3.51 -2.55
CA ARG A 261 59.64 -4.84 -2.89
C ARG A 261 60.93 -4.73 -3.71
N LYS A 262 60.95 -3.90 -4.76
CA LYS A 262 62.16 -3.67 -5.57
C LYS A 262 63.33 -3.11 -4.76
N LYS A 263 63.08 -2.16 -3.86
CA LYS A 263 64.12 -1.62 -2.97
C LYS A 263 64.70 -2.69 -2.04
N ARG A 264 63.86 -3.59 -1.51
CA ARG A 264 64.29 -4.71 -0.66
C ARG A 264 65.19 -5.69 -1.40
N GLU A 265 64.85 -6.03 -2.64
CA GLU A 265 65.66 -6.90 -3.49
C GLU A 265 67.04 -6.30 -3.77
N LEU A 266 67.13 -5.00 -4.08
CA LEU A 266 68.39 -4.30 -4.31
C LEU A 266 69.29 -4.23 -3.06
N ILE A 267 68.70 -4.07 -1.87
CA ILE A 267 69.45 -4.09 -0.61
C ILE A 267 70.00 -5.50 -0.37
N ASN A 268 69.18 -6.53 -0.52
CA ASN A 268 69.60 -7.91 -0.35
C ASN A 268 70.67 -8.33 -1.36
N SER A 269 70.61 -7.85 -2.61
CA SER A 269 71.63 -8.15 -3.63
C SER A 269 72.95 -7.44 -3.40
N LYS A 270 72.98 -6.33 -2.63
CA LYS A 270 74.22 -5.61 -2.27
C LYS A 270 74.92 -6.16 -1.03
N ILE A 271 74.19 -6.90 -0.18
CA ILE A 271 74.71 -7.49 1.06
C ILE A 271 75.35 -8.87 0.81
N LYS A 272 75.07 -9.48 -0.35
CA LYS A 272 75.63 -10.76 -0.79
C LYS A 272 76.82 -10.53 -1.71
#